data_AF-E3QIN5-F1
#
_entry.id   AF-E3QIN5-F1
#
_cell.length_a   1.000
_cell.length_b   1.000
_cell.length_c   1.000
_cell.angle_alpha   90.00
_cell.angle_beta   90.00
_cell.angle_gamma   90.00
#
_symmetry.space_group_name_H-M   'P 1'
#
loop_
_entity.id
_entity.type
_entity.pdbx_description
1 polymer ?
#
loop_
_entity_poly.entity_id
_entity_poly.type
_entity_poly.pdbx_seq_one_letter_code
_entity_poly.pdbx_strand_id
1 'polypeptide(L)'
;MAMRIVPAANQPTTFAAGAAAPSAPGVHDTLRAGVGLSAFDAKSNVPTSAHPLESRLKNWEATQENMRMETLRRTFGLAEPIRRQMELKITQNGEWRPLALGGQKPSLHEEILRGKDTSVTWEDVYSGEESVGIVGMHDEMERKLKI
;
A
#
# COMPACT_ATOMS: atom_id res chain seq x y z
N MET A 1 9.36 -18.64 2.70
CA MET A 1 9.66 -17.26 2.25
C MET A 1 10.89 -16.74 2.98
N ALA A 2 11.42 -15.58 2.57
CA ALA A 2 12.57 -14.94 3.21
C ALA A 2 12.13 -14.11 4.43
N MET A 3 12.83 -14.25 5.56
CA MET A 3 12.64 -13.44 6.77
C MET A 3 13.29 -12.07 6.60
N ARG A 4 12.58 -11.15 5.95
CA ARG A 4 13.07 -9.79 5.71
C ARG A 4 12.54 -8.83 6.78
N ILE A 5 13.46 -8.18 7.48
CA ILE A 5 13.14 -7.12 8.45
C ILE A 5 12.74 -5.83 7.71
N VAL A 6 13.29 -5.58 6.53
CA VAL A 6 13.04 -4.37 5.74
C VAL A 6 12.62 -4.76 4.32
N PRO A 7 11.64 -4.06 3.71
CA PRO A 7 11.28 -4.26 2.31
C PRO A 7 12.50 -4.12 1.38
N ALA A 8 12.51 -4.92 0.32
CA ALA A 8 13.56 -4.84 -0.69
C ALA A 8 13.58 -3.46 -1.35
N ALA A 9 14.79 -2.96 -1.63
CA ALA A 9 14.93 -1.79 -2.48
C ALA A 9 14.54 -2.16 -3.91
N ASN A 10 13.50 -1.51 -4.45
CA ASN A 10 13.07 -1.67 -5.84
C ASN A 10 13.20 -0.34 -6.60
N GLN A 11 14.37 0.27 -6.47
CA GLN A 11 14.67 1.58 -7.03
C GLN A 11 15.68 1.40 -8.16
N PRO A 12 15.54 2.10 -9.30
CA PRO A 12 16.56 2.08 -10.34
C PRO A 12 17.84 2.74 -9.81
N THR A 13 18.94 1.99 -9.78
CA THR A 13 20.28 2.51 -9.40
C THR A 13 21.02 3.14 -10.58
N THR A 14 20.46 3.00 -11.78
CA THR A 14 21.04 3.46 -13.03
C THR A 14 20.00 4.25 -13.79
N PHE A 15 20.39 5.42 -14.27
CA PHE A 15 19.61 6.21 -15.20
C PHE A 15 20.16 6.01 -16.61
N ALA A 16 19.29 5.67 -17.57
CA ALA A 16 19.67 5.67 -18.97
C ALA A 16 19.60 7.12 -19.48
N ALA A 17 20.75 7.70 -19.82
CA ALA A 17 20.77 8.98 -20.50
C ALA A 17 20.02 8.84 -21.84
N GLY A 18 18.94 9.62 -22.02
CA GLY A 18 18.21 9.69 -23.28
C GLY A 18 19.11 10.23 -24.42
N ALA A 19 18.56 10.32 -25.63
CA ALA A 19 19.31 10.78 -26.81
C ALA A 19 20.14 12.04 -26.50
N ALA A 20 21.47 11.91 -26.65
CA ALA A 20 22.40 12.98 -26.35
C ALA A 20 22.34 14.05 -27.45
N ALA A 21 22.54 15.31 -27.07
CA ALA A 21 22.64 16.39 -28.03
C ALA A 21 23.84 16.14 -28.98
N PRO A 22 23.66 16.24 -30.31
CA PRO A 22 24.74 16.03 -31.28
C PRO A 22 25.96 16.92 -31.04
N SER A 23 25.74 18.08 -30.42
CA SER A 23 26.75 19.09 -30.12
C SER A 23 27.41 18.94 -28.74
N ALA A 24 26.83 18.14 -27.84
CA ALA A 24 27.33 17.95 -26.48
C ALA A 24 27.08 16.49 -26.03
N PRO A 25 28.03 15.57 -26.34
CA PRO A 25 27.91 14.17 -25.95
C PRO A 25 27.80 14.05 -24.43
N GLY A 26 26.73 13.40 -23.95
CA GLY A 26 26.46 13.20 -22.52
C GLY A 26 25.39 14.13 -21.93
N VAL A 27 24.96 15.16 -22.64
CA VAL A 27 23.83 16.02 -22.23
C VAL A 27 22.56 15.59 -22.96
N HIS A 28 21.46 15.40 -22.22
CA HIS A 28 20.16 15.05 -22.79
C HIS A 28 19.63 16.17 -23.71
N ASP A 29 19.23 15.83 -24.93
CA ASP A 29 18.69 16.80 -25.89
C ASP A 29 17.22 17.11 -25.58
N THR A 30 16.97 18.14 -24.77
CA THR A 30 15.61 18.57 -24.39
C THR A 30 14.81 19.16 -25.54
N LEU A 31 15.45 19.59 -26.64
CA LEU A 31 14.76 20.19 -27.78
C LEU A 31 14.21 19.12 -28.73
N ARG A 32 14.94 18.01 -28.88
CA ARG A 32 14.52 16.89 -29.74
C ARG A 32 13.73 15.82 -28.98
N ALA A 33 14.11 15.54 -27.74
CA ALA A 33 13.45 14.54 -26.90
C ALA A 33 12.36 15.11 -25.98
N GLY A 34 12.25 16.45 -25.89
CA GLY A 34 11.30 17.14 -25.01
C GLY A 34 11.82 17.33 -23.58
N VAL A 35 11.15 18.18 -22.82
CA VAL A 35 11.43 18.39 -21.38
C VAL A 35 10.64 17.37 -20.59
N GLY A 36 11.22 16.19 -20.36
CA GLY A 36 10.62 15.11 -19.57
C GLY A 36 10.00 13.99 -20.41
N LEU A 37 9.51 12.94 -19.74
CA LEU A 37 9.00 11.73 -20.40
C LEU A 37 7.79 12.07 -21.28
N SER A 38 7.90 11.74 -22.56
CA SER A 38 6.75 11.78 -23.47
C SER A 38 5.79 10.64 -23.15
N ALA A 39 4.50 10.79 -23.45
CA ALA A 39 3.47 9.76 -23.24
C ALA A 39 3.79 8.40 -23.91
N PHE A 40 4.81 8.33 -24.79
CA PHE A 40 5.29 7.12 -25.42
C PHE A 40 6.34 6.33 -24.61
N ASP A 41 6.93 6.93 -23.58
CA ASP A 41 7.80 6.24 -22.60
C ASP A 41 7.01 5.51 -21.50
N ALA A 42 5.68 5.68 -21.47
CA ALA A 42 4.77 5.06 -20.52
C ALA A 42 4.62 3.53 -20.67
N LYS A 43 5.29 2.89 -21.65
CA LYS A 43 5.24 1.43 -21.86
C LYS A 43 5.76 0.62 -20.67
N SER A 44 6.54 1.22 -19.76
CA SER A 44 7.03 0.55 -18.55
C SER A 44 6.16 0.78 -17.32
N ASN A 45 5.23 1.74 -17.32
CA ASN A 45 4.44 2.14 -16.15
C ASN A 45 5.27 2.39 -14.87
N VAL A 46 6.58 2.62 -15.00
CA VAL A 46 7.49 2.92 -13.89
C VAL A 46 7.66 4.43 -13.82
N PRO A 47 7.12 5.11 -12.80
CA PRO A 47 7.38 6.53 -12.59
C PRO A 47 8.89 6.72 -12.32
N THR A 48 9.57 7.44 -13.23
CA THR A 48 10.99 7.78 -13.12
C THR A 48 11.29 8.82 -12.04
N SER A 49 10.26 9.49 -11.51
CA SER A 49 10.34 10.47 -10.42
C SER A 49 9.87 9.95 -9.05
N ALA A 50 9.68 8.64 -8.90
CA ALA A 50 9.30 8.08 -7.60
C ALA A 50 10.42 8.25 -6.57
N HIS A 51 10.06 8.75 -5.39
CA HIS A 51 11.01 8.89 -4.30
C HIS A 51 11.53 7.49 -3.91
N PRO A 52 12.84 7.30 -3.69
CA PRO A 52 13.41 5.98 -3.40
C PRO A 52 12.69 5.27 -2.23
N LEU A 53 12.29 6.02 -1.20
CA LEU A 53 11.59 5.45 -0.04
C LEU A 53 10.12 5.12 -0.28
N GLU A 54 9.49 5.60 -1.35
CA GLU A 54 8.05 5.43 -1.57
C GLU A 54 7.68 3.95 -1.68
N SER A 55 8.43 3.19 -2.49
CA SER A 55 8.22 1.74 -2.63
C SER A 55 8.47 0.98 -1.31
N ARG A 56 9.40 1.46 -0.48
CA ARG A 56 9.69 0.86 0.82
C ARG A 56 8.56 1.14 1.82
N LEU A 57 8.08 2.38 1.89
CA LEU A 57 6.98 2.76 2.79
C LEU A 57 5.70 2.00 2.43
N LYS A 58 5.36 1.93 1.14
CA LYS A 58 4.20 1.16 0.64
C LYS A 58 4.23 -0.32 1.03
N ASN A 59 5.42 -0.94 1.06
CA ASN A 59 5.58 -2.37 1.34
C ASN A 59 5.98 -2.69 2.79
N TRP A 60 6.14 -1.67 3.65
CA TRP A 60 6.63 -1.84 5.01
C TRP A 60 5.74 -2.78 5.83
N GLU A 61 4.45 -2.48 5.87
CA GLU A 61 3.47 -3.23 6.67
C GLU A 61 3.34 -4.68 6.18
N ALA A 62 3.21 -4.87 4.87
CA ALA A 62 3.14 -6.21 4.27
C ALA A 62 4.41 -7.03 4.56
N THR A 63 5.58 -6.40 4.60
CA THR A 63 6.84 -7.10 4.90
C THR A 63 6.93 -7.50 6.38
N GLN A 64 6.51 -6.62 7.29
CA GLN A 64 6.44 -6.92 8.73
C GLN A 64 5.46 -8.06 9.02
N GLU A 65 4.28 -8.04 8.39
CA GLU A 65 3.27 -9.09 8.54
C GLU A 65 3.79 -10.44 8.01
N ASN A 66 4.42 -10.44 6.83
CA ASN A 66 5.04 -11.65 6.28
C ASN A 66 6.13 -12.22 7.19
N MET A 67 6.96 -11.35 7.78
CA MET A 67 7.97 -11.77 8.76
C MET A 67 7.33 -12.37 10.01
N ARG A 68 6.25 -11.78 10.53
CA ARG A 68 5.51 -12.30 11.68
C ARG A 68 4.92 -13.69 11.38
N MET A 69 4.26 -13.85 10.25
CA MET A 69 3.66 -15.12 9.84
C MET A 69 4.69 -16.22 9.61
N GLU A 70 5.83 -15.89 8.99
CA GLU A 70 6.94 -16.85 8.86
C GLU A 70 7.60 -17.18 10.20
N THR A 71 7.65 -16.23 11.15
CA THR A 71 8.12 -16.52 12.51
C THR A 71 7.21 -17.52 13.19
N LEU A 72 5.90 -17.26 13.19
CA LEU A 72 4.89 -18.17 13.76
C LEU A 72 4.93 -19.55 13.11
N ARG A 73 5.11 -19.61 11.79
CA ARG A 73 5.28 -20.86 11.05
C ARG A 73 6.47 -21.67 11.55
N ARG A 74 7.60 -21.01 11.84
CA ARG A 74 8.83 -21.67 12.28
C ARG A 74 8.76 -22.11 13.74
N THR A 75 8.12 -21.33 14.60
CA THR A 75 8.04 -21.62 16.05
C THR A 75 6.91 -22.61 16.39
N PHE A 76 5.76 -22.49 15.73
CA PHE A 76 4.54 -23.23 16.07
C PHE A 76 4.03 -24.14 14.94
N GLY A 77 4.68 -24.13 13.78
CA GLY A 77 4.27 -24.93 12.63
C GLY A 77 3.22 -24.24 11.74
N LEU A 78 2.76 -24.96 10.72
CA LEU A 78 1.91 -24.40 9.65
C LEU A 78 0.49 -24.03 10.11
N ALA A 79 -0.01 -24.66 11.18
CA ALA A 79 -1.36 -24.43 11.67
C ALA A 79 -1.56 -22.98 12.18
N GLU A 80 -0.52 -22.39 12.78
CA GLU A 80 -0.65 -21.10 13.45
C GLU A 80 -0.86 -19.92 12.48
N PRO A 81 -0.09 -19.76 11.39
CA PRO A 81 -0.38 -18.74 10.37
C PRO A 81 -1.78 -18.89 9.76
N ILE A 82 -2.24 -20.12 9.53
CA ILE A 82 -3.57 -20.39 8.97
C ILE A 82 -4.65 -19.93 9.94
N ARG A 83 -4.53 -20.30 11.21
CA ARG A 83 -5.46 -19.88 12.27
C ARG A 83 -5.51 -18.36 12.36
N ARG A 84 -4.36 -17.68 12.41
CA ARG A 84 -4.30 -16.22 12.48
C ARG A 84 -4.97 -15.54 11.29
N GLN A 85 -4.76 -16.06 10.08
CA GLN A 85 -5.43 -15.53 8.89
C GLN A 85 -6.94 -15.78 8.91
N MET A 86 -7.39 -16.92 9.44
CA MET A 86 -8.82 -17.19 9.62
C MET A 86 -9.46 -16.24 10.65
N GLU A 87 -8.79 -15.99 11.78
CA GLU A 87 -9.25 -15.03 12.80
C GLU A 87 -9.39 -13.62 12.20
N LEU A 88 -8.37 -13.15 11.47
CA LEU A 88 -8.40 -11.85 10.79
C LEU A 88 -9.49 -11.78 9.72
N LYS A 89 -9.74 -12.87 8.99
CA LYS A 89 -10.84 -12.94 8.02
C LYS A 89 -12.21 -12.86 8.72
N ILE A 90 -12.37 -13.48 9.90
CA ILE A 90 -13.63 -13.45 10.65
C ILE A 90 -13.92 -12.03 11.13
N THR A 91 -12.93 -11.31 11.68
CA THR A 91 -13.12 -9.92 12.14
C THR A 91 -13.52 -9.01 10.98
N GLN A 92 -12.79 -9.09 9.86
CA GLN A 92 -13.07 -8.28 8.65
C GLN A 92 -14.48 -8.50 8.08
N ASN A 93 -15.02 -9.72 8.14
CA ASN A 93 -16.36 -10.01 7.62
C ASN A 93 -17.47 -9.77 8.64
N GLY A 94 -17.16 -9.91 9.93
CA GLY A 94 -18.12 -9.80 11.03
C GLY A 94 -18.44 -8.36 11.39
N GLU A 95 -17.54 -7.43 11.10
CA GLU A 95 -17.67 -6.04 11.51
C GLU A 95 -18.19 -5.18 10.37
N TRP A 96 -19.28 -4.47 10.64
CA TRP A 96 -19.80 -3.44 9.76
C TRP A 96 -19.94 -2.14 10.53
N ARG A 97 -19.39 -1.07 9.95
CA ARG A 97 -19.46 0.28 10.48
C ARG A 97 -19.96 1.21 9.37
N PRO A 98 -21.04 1.97 9.61
CA PRO A 98 -21.54 2.91 8.62
C PRO A 98 -20.51 4.03 8.36
N LEU A 99 -20.50 4.59 7.16
CA LEU A 99 -19.56 5.67 6.81
C LEU A 99 -19.72 6.89 7.71
N ALA A 100 -20.96 7.17 8.14
CA ALA A 100 -21.27 8.24 9.09
C ALA A 100 -20.49 8.15 10.42
N LEU A 101 -19.98 6.97 10.79
CA LEU A 101 -19.17 6.75 11.98
C LEU A 101 -17.67 6.66 11.65
N GLY A 102 -17.19 7.03 10.47
CA GLY A 102 -15.80 6.81 10.04
C GLY A 102 -15.64 5.42 9.42
N GLY A 103 -16.52 5.07 8.50
CA GLY A 103 -16.49 3.78 7.80
C GLY A 103 -15.23 3.67 6.94
N GLN A 104 -14.74 2.44 6.75
CA GLN A 104 -13.44 2.10 6.14
C GLN A 104 -12.22 2.06 7.10
N LYS A 105 -12.38 2.42 8.38
CA LYS A 105 -11.32 2.18 9.38
C LYS A 105 -11.28 0.69 9.79
N PRO A 106 -10.08 0.11 10.00
CA PRO A 106 -9.97 -1.21 10.60
C PRO A 106 -10.61 -1.22 11.98
N SER A 107 -11.10 -2.37 12.40
CA SER A 107 -11.63 -2.52 13.75
C SER A 107 -10.51 -2.67 14.77
N LEU A 108 -10.84 -2.39 16.03
CA LEU A 108 -9.93 -2.67 17.14
C LEU A 108 -9.53 -4.15 17.18
N HIS A 109 -10.44 -5.06 16.83
CA HIS A 109 -10.16 -6.50 16.80
C HIS A 109 -9.15 -6.85 15.71
N GLU A 110 -9.29 -6.26 14.52
CA GLU A 110 -8.32 -6.39 13.42
C GLU A 110 -6.95 -5.80 13.80
N GLU A 111 -6.93 -4.66 14.48
CA GLU A 111 -5.71 -4.01 14.95
C GLU A 111 -4.97 -4.83 16.00
N ILE A 112 -5.68 -5.46 16.95
CA ILE A 112 -5.09 -6.37 17.94
C ILE A 112 -4.45 -7.58 17.24
N LEU A 113 -5.13 -8.15 16.25
CA LEU A 113 -4.62 -9.31 15.52
C LEU A 113 -3.37 -8.96 14.69
N ARG A 114 -3.32 -7.76 14.13
CA ARG A 114 -2.13 -7.21 13.43
C ARG A 114 -1.05 -6.71 14.40
N GLY A 115 -1.40 -6.45 15.65
CA GLY A 115 -0.51 -5.84 16.66
C GLY A 115 -0.20 -4.37 16.40
N LYS A 116 -1.16 -3.61 15.85
CA LYS A 116 -1.09 -2.15 15.64
C LYS A 116 -1.94 -1.34 16.62
N ASP A 117 -2.58 -1.99 17.58
CA ASP A 117 -3.45 -1.41 18.61
C ASP A 117 -2.79 -0.31 19.47
N THR A 118 -1.47 -0.29 19.53
CA THR A 118 -0.67 0.70 20.29
C THR A 118 -0.03 1.78 19.42
N SER A 119 -0.24 1.74 18.10
CA SER A 119 0.34 2.69 17.14
C SER A 119 -0.73 3.59 16.55
N VAL A 120 -0.38 4.85 16.27
CA VAL A 120 -1.24 5.81 15.60
C VAL A 120 -0.46 6.44 14.45
N THR A 121 -1.04 6.42 13.25
CA THR A 121 -0.48 7.06 12.06
C THR A 121 -1.33 8.25 11.61
N TRP A 122 -0.81 8.99 10.63
CA TRP A 122 -1.48 10.16 10.09
C TRP A 122 -2.85 9.81 9.49
N GLU A 123 -2.94 8.66 8.81
CA GLU A 123 -4.13 8.15 8.15
C GLU A 123 -5.27 7.83 9.15
N ASP A 124 -4.93 7.51 10.40
CA ASP A 124 -5.91 7.24 11.46
C ASP A 124 -6.64 8.52 11.90
N VAL A 125 -5.93 9.66 11.88
CA VAL A 125 -6.46 10.98 12.24
C VAL A 125 -7.14 11.64 11.04
N TYR A 126 -6.51 11.56 9.87
CA TYR A 126 -6.98 12.20 8.64
C TYR A 126 -7.34 11.13 7.60
N SER A 127 -8.58 10.63 7.68
CA SER A 127 -9.03 9.52 6.81
C SER A 127 -9.41 9.94 5.39
N GLY A 128 -9.37 11.23 5.05
CA GLY A 128 -9.74 11.74 3.72
C GLY A 128 -11.25 11.70 3.43
N GLU A 129 -12.05 11.21 4.38
CA GLU A 129 -13.52 11.14 4.31
C GLU A 129 -14.20 12.51 4.34
N GLU A 130 -13.48 13.59 4.66
CA GLU A 130 -14.00 14.98 4.63
C GLU A 130 -14.56 15.37 3.25
N SER A 131 -14.02 14.77 2.19
CA SER A 131 -14.47 15.00 0.80
C SER A 131 -15.65 14.14 0.36
N VAL A 132 -16.03 13.14 1.17
CA VAL A 132 -17.13 12.23 0.85
C VAL A 132 -18.42 12.82 1.40
N GLY A 133 -19.39 13.08 0.53
CA GLY A 133 -20.70 13.57 0.95
C GLY A 133 -21.35 12.61 1.96
N ILE A 134 -22.12 13.16 2.91
CA ILE A 134 -22.81 12.39 3.94
C ILE A 134 -23.70 11.34 3.25
N VAL A 135 -23.30 10.07 3.30
CA VAL A 135 -24.11 8.95 2.84
C VAL A 135 -25.06 8.55 3.97
N GLY A 136 -26.36 8.45 3.67
CA GLY A 136 -27.34 7.97 4.64
C GLY A 136 -27.09 6.50 4.99
N MET A 137 -27.10 6.16 6.28
CA MET A 137 -26.94 4.77 6.75
C MET A 137 -27.95 3.81 6.09
N HIS A 138 -29.16 4.29 5.79
CA HIS A 138 -30.20 3.52 5.11
C HIS A 138 -29.77 3.15 3.68
N ASP A 139 -29.31 4.11 2.89
CA ASP A 139 -28.81 3.89 1.53
C ASP A 139 -27.62 2.92 1.49
N GLU A 140 -26.76 2.94 2.52
CA GLU A 140 -25.66 1.98 2.67
C GLU A 140 -26.16 0.56 2.94
N MET A 141 -27.15 0.42 3.83
CA MET A 141 -27.72 -0.87 4.16
C MET A 141 -28.49 -1.46 2.99
N GLU A 142 -29.26 -0.67 2.25
CA GLU A 142 -29.95 -1.10 1.02
C GLU A 142 -28.94 -1.63 -0.01
N ARG A 143 -27.86 -0.88 -0.27
CA ARG A 143 -26.79 -1.30 -1.17
C ARG A 143 -26.09 -2.58 -0.72
N LYS A 144 -25.85 -2.73 0.59
CA LYS A 144 -25.20 -3.92 1.17
C LYS A 144 -26.10 -5.15 1.13
N LEU A 145 -27.37 -4.99 1.48
CA LEU A 145 -28.35 -6.07 1.55
C LEU A 145 -28.97 -6.40 0.18
N LYS A 146 -28.72 -5.58 -0.84
CA LYS A 146 -29.32 -5.69 -2.19
C LYS A 146 -30.84 -5.68 -2.13
N ILE A 147 -31.39 -4.84 -1.24
CA ILE A 147 -32.82 -4.59 -1.06
C ILE A 147 -33.18 -3.32 -1.80
#